data_AF-A0ABC9YJ93-F1
#
_entry.id   AF-A0ABC9YJ93-F1
#
_cell.length_a   1.000
_cell.length_b   1.000
_cell.length_c   1.000
_cell.angle_alpha   90.00
_cell.angle_beta   90.00
_cell.angle_gamma   90.00
#
_symmetry.space_group_name_H-M   'P 1'
#
loop_
_entity.id
_entity.type
_entity.pdbx_description
1 polymer ?
#
loop_
_entity_poly.entity_id
_entity_poly.type
_entity_poly.pdbx_seq_one_letter_code
_entity_poly.pdbx_strand_id
1 'polypeptide(L)'
;MVEATTGWLETYPVLHVAAQNTILGLEKQFLWRHGIPERSESDNRTHFQNNLIDTWAKEHGIEWVYHIPYHAPASGKIEPCNGLLKTTLRAMGGVTLKHWDTHLAKATWFVNTRGSANRAGPAQSKFRPTVEGDKVPVVRMKNMLGKTVWVIPASGKGKPICGIAFAQGPGCTWWVMRKNEEVRCVPEGDLVLGENSQ
;
A
#
# COMPACT_ATOMS: atom_id res chain seq x y z
N MET A 1 -5.39 -10.90 -1.65
CA MET A 1 -5.87 -10.37 -0.36
C MET A 1 -6.53 -9.03 -0.59
N VAL A 2 -7.59 -8.70 0.14
CA VAL A 2 -8.24 -7.39 0.07
C VAL A 2 -8.30 -6.80 1.46
N GLU A 3 -7.87 -5.55 1.62
CA GLU A 3 -7.98 -4.83 2.88
C GLU A 3 -9.45 -4.47 3.16
N ALA A 4 -9.96 -4.83 4.34
CA ALA A 4 -11.37 -4.68 4.69
C ALA A 4 -11.87 -3.23 4.67
N THR A 5 -11.04 -2.24 5.02
CA THR A 5 -11.45 -0.83 5.12
C THR A 5 -11.45 -0.13 3.76
N THR A 6 -10.34 -0.20 3.04
CA THR A 6 -10.16 0.54 1.76
C THR A 6 -10.61 -0.26 0.53
N GLY A 7 -10.70 -1.59 0.65
CA GLY A 7 -10.86 -2.47 -0.51
C GLY A 7 -9.58 -2.61 -1.34
N TRP A 8 -8.42 -2.24 -0.81
CA TRP A 8 -7.14 -2.36 -1.50
C TRP A 8 -6.78 -3.83 -1.76
N LEU A 9 -6.61 -4.16 -3.03
CA LEU A 9 -6.30 -5.50 -3.51
C LEU A 9 -4.78 -5.68 -3.61
N GLU A 10 -4.26 -6.71 -2.93
CA GLU A 10 -2.91 -7.22 -3.12
C GLU A 10 -2.97 -8.61 -3.76
N THR A 11 -2.13 -8.84 -4.75
CA THR A 11 -2.08 -10.10 -5.49
C THR A 11 -0.67 -10.66 -5.52
N TYR A 12 -0.55 -11.97 -5.30
CA TYR A 12 0.71 -12.68 -5.39
C TYR A 12 0.52 -13.95 -6.25
N PRO A 13 1.32 -14.15 -7.31
CA PRO A 13 1.27 -15.39 -8.05
C PRO A 13 1.93 -16.51 -7.24
N VAL A 14 1.26 -17.64 -7.13
CA VAL A 14 1.79 -18.86 -6.52
C VAL A 14 1.82 -19.97 -7.56
N LEU A 15 2.92 -20.74 -7.61
CA LEU A 15 3.05 -21.88 -8.52
C LEU A 15 2.10 -23.02 -8.14
N HIS A 16 1.96 -23.27 -6.84
CA HIS A 16 1.08 -24.29 -6.30
C HIS A 16 0.32 -23.77 -5.09
N VAL A 17 -0.95 -24.17 -4.99
CA VAL A 17 -1.84 -23.82 -3.88
C VAL A 17 -1.48 -24.69 -2.67
N ALA A 18 -0.56 -24.17 -1.85
CA ALA A 18 -0.06 -24.82 -0.63
C ALA A 18 0.08 -23.79 0.51
N ALA A 19 0.00 -24.25 1.76
CA ALA A 19 0.08 -23.38 2.94
C ALA A 19 1.41 -22.61 3.01
N GLN A 20 2.54 -23.26 2.71
CA GLN A 20 3.87 -22.61 2.68
C GLN A 20 3.93 -21.46 1.67
N ASN A 21 3.42 -21.69 0.46
CA ASN A 21 3.38 -20.66 -0.58
C ASN A 21 2.42 -19.52 -0.21
N THR A 22 1.37 -19.83 0.55
CA THR A 22 0.43 -18.84 1.07
C THR A 22 1.13 -17.94 2.09
N ILE A 23 1.83 -18.52 3.08
CA ILE A 23 2.63 -17.77 4.07
C ILE A 23 3.65 -16.87 3.39
N LEU A 24 4.43 -17.41 2.44
CA LEU A 24 5.41 -16.61 1.69
C LEU A 24 4.75 -15.44 0.95
N GLY A 25 3.54 -15.63 0.43
CA GLY A 25 2.76 -14.56 -0.19
C GLY A 25 2.29 -13.51 0.81
N LEU A 26 1.81 -13.93 1.99
CA LEU A 26 1.38 -13.05 3.07
C LEU A 26 2.55 -12.19 3.58
N GLU A 27 3.70 -12.79 3.83
CA GLU A 27 4.89 -12.08 4.29
C GLU A 27 5.36 -11.03 3.27
N LYS A 28 5.58 -11.48 2.02
CA LYS A 28 6.18 -10.64 0.97
C LYS A 28 5.28 -9.49 0.52
N GLN A 29 3.99 -9.75 0.34
CA GLN A 29 3.07 -8.74 -0.20
C GLN A 29 2.35 -7.95 0.88
N PHE A 30 2.15 -8.53 2.06
CA PHE A 30 1.39 -7.88 3.11
C PHE A 30 2.30 -7.39 4.24
N LEU A 31 2.94 -8.29 4.98
CA LEU A 31 3.66 -7.90 6.20
C LEU A 31 4.76 -6.86 5.93
N TRP A 32 5.61 -7.08 4.92
CA TRP A 32 6.73 -6.18 4.66
C TRP A 32 6.33 -4.81 4.11
N ARG A 33 5.10 -4.68 3.61
CA ARG A 33 4.61 -3.44 2.96
C ARG A 33 3.63 -2.65 3.82
N HIS A 34 2.74 -3.36 4.51
CA HIS A 34 1.62 -2.78 5.24
C HIS A 34 1.71 -3.03 6.76
N GLY A 35 2.67 -3.85 7.21
CA GLY A 35 2.80 -4.25 8.61
C GLY A 35 1.93 -5.46 8.97
N ILE A 36 1.94 -5.79 10.27
CA ILE A 36 1.18 -6.92 10.81
C ILE A 36 -0.29 -6.49 11.00
N PRO A 37 -1.25 -7.21 10.42
CA PRO A 37 -2.67 -6.90 10.64
C PRO A 37 -3.12 -7.42 12.00
N GLU A 38 -4.05 -6.74 12.65
CA GLU A 38 -4.67 -7.21 13.89
C GLU A 38 -5.48 -8.51 13.65
N ARG A 39 -6.16 -8.59 12.50
CA ARG A 39 -7.07 -9.68 12.16
C ARG A 39 -7.00 -10.03 10.67
N SER A 40 -7.04 -11.31 10.35
CA SER A 40 -7.11 -11.85 8.98
C SER A 40 -8.25 -12.85 8.85
N GLU A 41 -8.98 -12.79 7.74
CA GLU A 41 -10.14 -13.66 7.50
C GLU A 41 -9.95 -14.49 6.22
N SER A 42 -10.23 -15.79 6.28
CA SER A 42 -10.16 -16.70 5.14
C SER A 42 -11.32 -17.70 5.10
N ASP A 43 -11.51 -18.35 3.95
CA ASP A 43 -12.40 -19.51 3.86
C ASP A 43 -11.72 -20.77 4.44
N ASN A 44 -12.52 -21.82 4.67
CA ASN A 44 -12.07 -23.11 5.22
C ASN A 44 -11.35 -24.00 4.19
N ARG A 45 -10.70 -23.42 3.16
CA ARG A 45 -9.94 -24.25 2.22
C ARG A 45 -8.67 -24.76 2.86
N THR A 46 -8.24 -25.96 2.48
CA THR A 46 -7.10 -26.68 3.08
C THR A 46 -5.75 -25.95 3.03
N HIS A 47 -5.58 -24.98 2.14
CA HIS A 47 -4.36 -24.17 2.08
C HIS A 47 -4.37 -22.99 3.07
N PHE A 48 -5.53 -22.63 3.60
CA PHE A 48 -5.67 -21.67 4.71
C PHE A 48 -5.89 -22.38 6.03
N GLN A 49 -6.75 -23.42 6.05
CA GLN A 49 -7.04 -24.19 7.25
C GLN A 49 -6.01 -25.31 7.44
N ASN A 50 -4.89 -24.98 8.09
CA ASN A 50 -3.84 -25.92 8.47
C ASN A 50 -3.08 -25.37 9.70
N ASN A 51 -2.64 -26.27 10.58
CA ASN A 51 -1.74 -25.99 11.71
C ASN A 51 -0.59 -25.04 11.37
N LEU A 52 -0.03 -25.10 10.15
CA LEU A 52 1.06 -24.19 9.75
C LEU A 52 0.61 -22.72 9.72
N ILE A 53 -0.59 -22.44 9.18
CA ILE A 53 -1.15 -21.08 9.14
C ILE A 53 -1.53 -20.63 10.55
N ASP A 54 -2.12 -21.53 11.35
CA ASP A 54 -2.49 -21.24 12.74
C ASP A 54 -1.28 -20.88 13.60
N THR A 55 -0.18 -21.62 13.48
CA THR A 55 1.07 -21.33 14.19
C THR A 55 1.67 -20.01 13.70
N TRP A 56 1.76 -19.80 12.39
CA TRP A 56 2.29 -18.57 11.82
C TRP A 56 1.49 -17.33 12.27
N ALA A 57 0.15 -17.42 12.28
CA ALA A 57 -0.70 -16.33 12.73
C ALA A 57 -0.48 -16.02 14.23
N LYS A 58 -0.37 -17.05 15.08
CA LYS A 58 -0.10 -16.90 16.51
C LYS A 58 1.26 -16.26 16.78
N GLU A 59 2.30 -16.67 16.06
CA GLU A 59 3.67 -16.12 16.20
C GLU A 59 3.72 -14.62 15.88
N HIS A 60 2.88 -14.18 14.93
CA HIS A 60 2.77 -12.77 14.55
C HIS A 60 1.69 -12.01 15.32
N GLY A 61 0.97 -12.65 16.25
CA GLY A 61 -0.12 -12.01 17.02
C GLY A 61 -1.34 -11.65 16.19
N ILE A 62 -1.58 -12.35 15.08
CA ILE A 62 -2.70 -12.12 14.16
C ILE A 62 -3.89 -12.97 14.61
N GLU A 63 -5.05 -12.33 14.82
CA GLU A 63 -6.31 -13.06 14.97
C GLU A 63 -6.73 -13.64 13.61
N TRP A 64 -6.61 -14.95 13.43
CA TRP A 64 -7.05 -15.62 12.20
C TRP A 64 -8.48 -16.15 12.35
N VAL A 65 -9.38 -15.72 11.48
CA VAL A 65 -10.79 -16.12 11.51
C VAL A 65 -11.16 -16.89 10.24
N TYR A 66 -11.72 -18.06 10.46
CA TYR A 66 -12.14 -19.00 9.45
C TYR A 66 -13.65 -18.90 9.24
N HIS A 67 -14.08 -18.70 8.00
CA HIS A 67 -15.49 -18.60 7.67
C HIS A 67 -15.96 -19.77 6.80
N ILE A 68 -17.23 -20.13 7.02
CA ILE A 68 -17.94 -21.05 6.14
C ILE A 68 -17.96 -20.44 4.73
N PRO A 69 -17.60 -21.21 3.68
CA PRO A 69 -17.70 -20.76 2.30
C PRO A 69 -19.05 -20.09 2.03
N TYR A 70 -19.04 -18.95 1.34
CA TYR A 70 -20.23 -18.18 0.95
C TYR A 70 -20.99 -17.44 2.08
N HIS A 71 -20.46 -17.40 3.32
CA HIS A 71 -21.11 -16.72 4.46
C HIS A 71 -20.17 -15.87 5.34
N ALA A 72 -19.08 -15.31 4.78
CA ALA A 72 -18.15 -14.47 5.55
C ALA A 72 -18.55 -12.98 5.55
N PRO A 73 -18.57 -12.27 6.69
CA PRO A 73 -18.80 -10.82 6.75
C PRO A 73 -17.81 -10.00 5.91
N ALA A 74 -16.52 -10.36 5.86
CA ALA A 74 -15.54 -9.71 4.98
C ALA A 74 -15.63 -10.12 3.50
N SER A 75 -16.45 -11.13 3.13
CA SER A 75 -16.59 -11.54 1.73
C SER A 75 -17.15 -10.44 0.82
N GLY A 76 -17.87 -9.47 1.39
CA GLY A 76 -18.52 -8.41 0.63
C GLY A 76 -17.59 -7.59 -0.25
N LYS A 77 -16.28 -7.54 0.05
CA LYS A 77 -15.27 -6.85 -0.79
C LYS A 77 -14.41 -7.80 -1.61
N ILE A 78 -14.12 -9.01 -1.12
CA ILE A 78 -13.24 -9.96 -1.84
C ILE A 78 -13.90 -10.44 -3.14
N GLU A 79 -15.21 -10.68 -3.14
CA GLU A 79 -15.92 -11.19 -4.31
C GLU A 79 -15.97 -10.17 -5.46
N PRO A 80 -16.38 -8.89 -5.24
CA PRO A 80 -16.28 -7.87 -6.28
C PRO A 80 -14.86 -7.65 -6.81
N CYS A 81 -13.86 -7.57 -5.92
CA CYS A 81 -12.47 -7.39 -6.33
C CYS A 81 -11.97 -8.55 -7.19
N ASN A 82 -12.29 -9.80 -6.81
CA ASN A 82 -11.94 -10.97 -7.61
C ASN A 82 -12.66 -11.00 -8.95
N GLY A 83 -13.93 -10.60 -9.00
CA GLY A 83 -14.69 -10.48 -10.25
C GLY A 83 -14.07 -9.45 -11.21
N LEU A 84 -13.71 -8.28 -10.69
CA LEU A 84 -13.01 -7.24 -11.44
C LEU A 84 -11.64 -7.72 -11.93
N LEU A 85 -10.84 -8.32 -11.05
CA LEU A 85 -9.51 -8.83 -11.40
C LEU A 85 -9.59 -9.86 -12.53
N LYS A 86 -10.50 -10.84 -12.43
CA LYS A 86 -10.73 -11.84 -13.49
C LYS A 86 -11.11 -11.19 -14.82
N THR A 87 -12.00 -10.19 -14.78
CA THR A 87 -12.44 -9.47 -15.98
C THR A 87 -11.28 -8.71 -16.62
N THR A 88 -10.50 -7.99 -15.82
CA THR A 88 -9.32 -7.24 -16.28
C THR A 88 -8.26 -8.16 -16.86
N LEU A 89 -7.99 -9.30 -16.23
CA LEU A 89 -7.05 -10.30 -16.74
C LEU A 89 -7.51 -10.91 -18.07
N ARG A 90 -8.81 -11.21 -18.22
CA ARG A 90 -9.38 -11.69 -19.50
C ARG A 90 -9.27 -10.63 -20.60
N ALA A 91 -9.47 -9.36 -20.26
CA ALA A 91 -9.32 -8.26 -21.22
C ALA A 91 -7.86 -8.10 -21.71
N MET A 92 -6.87 -8.39 -20.85
CA MET A 92 -5.45 -8.28 -21.20
C MET A 92 -4.89 -9.54 -21.88
N GLY A 93 -5.22 -10.73 -21.38
CA GLY A 93 -4.69 -12.01 -21.85
C GLY A 93 -5.59 -12.76 -22.84
N GLY A 94 -6.70 -12.15 -23.26
CA GLY A 94 -7.71 -12.79 -24.11
C GLY A 94 -8.36 -14.01 -23.45
N VAL A 95 -9.00 -14.86 -24.26
CA VAL A 95 -9.69 -16.07 -23.78
C VAL A 95 -8.72 -17.09 -23.17
N THR A 96 -7.46 -17.10 -23.63
CA THR A 96 -6.46 -18.11 -23.26
C THR A 96 -5.66 -17.78 -21.98
N LEU A 97 -5.77 -16.56 -21.45
CA LEU A 97 -5.01 -16.11 -20.26
C LEU A 97 -3.50 -16.39 -20.36
N LYS A 98 -2.94 -16.40 -21.57
CA LYS A 98 -1.49 -16.57 -21.76
C LYS A 98 -0.75 -15.41 -21.09
N HIS A 99 0.35 -15.72 -20.40
CA HIS A 99 1.17 -14.75 -19.66
C HIS A 99 0.39 -13.91 -18.61
N TRP A 100 -0.68 -14.49 -18.04
CA TRP A 100 -1.51 -13.81 -17.02
C TRP A 100 -0.70 -13.29 -15.83
N ASP A 101 0.39 -13.97 -15.49
CA ASP A 101 1.34 -13.63 -14.43
C ASP A 101 2.05 -12.30 -14.74
N THR A 102 2.48 -12.10 -15.99
CA THR A 102 3.07 -10.83 -16.43
C THR A 102 2.06 -9.68 -16.42
N HIS A 103 0.78 -10.00 -16.64
CA HIS A 103 -0.31 -9.03 -16.60
C HIS A 103 -0.90 -8.81 -15.21
N LEU A 104 -0.57 -9.66 -14.23
CA LEU A 104 -1.17 -9.63 -12.91
C LEU A 104 -0.91 -8.31 -12.19
N ALA A 105 0.34 -7.85 -12.17
CA ALA A 105 0.70 -6.58 -11.55
C ALA A 105 -0.05 -5.39 -12.16
N LYS A 106 -0.17 -5.39 -13.50
CA LYS A 106 -0.91 -4.36 -14.23
C LYS A 106 -2.41 -4.42 -13.92
N ALA A 107 -3.01 -5.61 -13.94
CA ALA A 107 -4.42 -5.82 -13.63
C ALA A 107 -4.77 -5.39 -12.20
N THR A 108 -3.92 -5.73 -11.23
CA THR A 108 -4.08 -5.32 -9.82
C THR A 108 -4.00 -3.80 -9.67
N TRP A 109 -3.04 -3.16 -10.34
CA TRP A 109 -2.96 -1.70 -10.36
C TRP A 109 -4.23 -1.05 -10.91
N PHE A 110 -4.79 -1.58 -12.01
CA PHE A 110 -6.06 -1.10 -12.56
C PHE A 110 -7.21 -1.25 -11.56
N VAL A 111 -7.32 -2.39 -10.87
CA VAL A 111 -8.37 -2.59 -9.86
C VAL A 111 -8.24 -1.60 -8.70
N ASN A 112 -7.01 -1.32 -8.25
CA ASN A 112 -6.78 -0.40 -7.14
C ASN A 112 -6.94 1.08 -7.49
N THR A 113 -6.67 1.46 -8.74
CA THR A 113 -6.77 2.85 -9.20
C THR A 113 -8.12 3.22 -9.77
N ARG A 114 -8.97 2.22 -10.08
CA ARG A 114 -10.31 2.44 -10.60
C ARG A 114 -11.19 3.11 -9.54
N GLY A 115 -11.45 4.40 -9.74
CA GLY A 115 -12.56 5.10 -9.09
C GLY A 115 -13.89 4.62 -9.66
N SER A 116 -14.90 4.49 -8.80
CA SER A 116 -16.30 4.44 -9.21
C SER A 116 -16.81 5.88 -9.33
N ALA A 117 -17.80 6.13 -10.18
CA ALA A 117 -18.45 7.44 -10.31
C ALA A 117 -18.96 7.99 -8.95
N ASN A 118 -19.29 7.09 -8.01
CA ASN A 118 -19.82 7.43 -6.69
C ASN A 118 -18.85 7.12 -5.54
N ARG A 119 -17.62 6.63 -5.82
CA ARG A 119 -16.67 6.24 -4.76
C ARG A 119 -15.22 6.31 -5.23
N ALA A 120 -14.36 6.93 -4.43
CA ALA A 120 -12.92 6.90 -4.60
C ALA A 120 -12.41 5.45 -4.72
N GLY A 121 -11.50 5.19 -5.66
CA GLY A 121 -10.88 3.87 -5.83
C GLY A 121 -9.99 3.53 -4.62
N PRO A 122 -9.63 2.25 -4.42
CA PRO A 122 -8.86 1.81 -3.26
C PRO A 122 -7.59 2.65 -3.00
N ALA A 123 -6.86 3.02 -4.07
CA ALA A 123 -5.71 3.91 -3.99
C ALA A 123 -6.06 5.25 -3.35
N GLN A 124 -7.11 5.89 -3.83
CA GLN A 124 -7.51 7.19 -3.30
C GLN A 124 -8.08 7.11 -1.88
N SER A 125 -8.67 5.98 -1.48
CA SER A 125 -9.10 5.77 -0.09
C SER A 125 -7.93 5.51 0.87
N LYS A 126 -6.90 4.76 0.44
CA LYS A 126 -5.69 4.53 1.25
C LYS A 126 -4.91 5.81 1.52
N PHE A 127 -4.84 6.71 0.54
CA PHE A 127 -4.14 7.99 0.67
C PHE A 127 -5.01 9.10 1.27
N ARG A 128 -6.28 8.83 1.63
CA ARG A 128 -7.11 9.82 2.30
C ARG A 128 -6.74 9.86 3.78
N PRO A 129 -6.28 11.01 4.31
CA PRO A 129 -6.25 11.22 5.75
C PRO A 129 -7.70 11.12 6.26
N THR A 130 -7.93 10.37 7.34
CA THR A 130 -9.19 10.44 8.07
C THR A 130 -9.27 11.85 8.66
N VAL A 131 -9.99 12.75 7.98
CA VAL A 131 -10.26 14.09 8.50
C VAL A 131 -11.44 13.97 9.44
N GLU A 132 -11.14 13.82 10.72
CA GLU A 132 -12.06 14.13 11.79
C GLU A 132 -11.79 15.56 12.25
N GLY A 133 -12.78 16.44 12.11
CA GLY A 133 -12.79 17.78 12.70
C GLY A 133 -12.21 18.92 11.85
N ASP A 134 -13.12 19.78 11.39
CA ASP A 134 -13.02 21.22 11.10
C ASP A 134 -11.70 21.92 10.66
N LYS A 135 -11.83 22.57 9.48
CA LYS A 135 -11.19 23.79 8.98
C LYS A 135 -9.67 23.79 8.68
N VAL A 136 -9.33 24.74 7.81
CA VAL A 136 -8.00 25.28 7.40
C VAL A 136 -7.27 24.58 6.22
N PRO A 137 -6.41 25.33 5.50
CA PRO A 137 -6.55 25.61 4.08
C PRO A 137 -5.80 24.61 3.21
N VAL A 138 -6.33 24.35 2.01
CA VAL A 138 -5.64 23.52 1.02
C VAL A 138 -4.43 24.30 0.49
N VAL A 139 -3.25 23.98 1.00
CA VAL A 139 -1.98 24.33 0.37
C VAL A 139 -1.72 23.29 -0.73
N ARG A 140 -1.55 23.74 -1.97
CA ARG A 140 -1.15 22.87 -3.08
C ARG A 140 0.25 22.31 -2.79
N MET A 141 0.33 21.04 -2.39
CA MET A 141 1.58 20.31 -2.19
C MET A 141 2.36 20.22 -3.52
N LYS A 142 3.58 20.76 -3.56
CA LYS A 142 4.56 20.36 -4.58
C LYS A 142 5.06 18.98 -4.16
N ASN A 143 4.86 17.95 -4.99
CA ASN A 143 5.41 16.62 -4.70
C ASN A 143 6.96 16.71 -4.70
N MET A 144 7.57 16.62 -3.51
CA MET A 144 9.02 16.70 -3.29
C MET A 144 9.67 15.31 -3.14
N LEU A 145 8.90 14.23 -3.18
CA LEU A 145 9.41 12.88 -2.99
C LEU A 145 10.44 12.52 -4.07
N GLY A 146 11.64 12.09 -3.64
CA GLY A 146 12.76 11.74 -4.51
C GLY A 146 13.48 12.94 -5.13
N LYS A 147 13.12 14.18 -4.77
CA LYS A 147 13.75 15.38 -5.31
C LYS A 147 14.86 15.90 -4.39
N THR A 148 15.83 16.56 -5.02
CA THR A 148 16.87 17.32 -4.32
C THR A 148 16.24 18.57 -3.68
N VAL A 149 16.41 18.71 -2.37
CA VAL A 149 15.92 19.82 -1.57
C VAL A 149 17.06 20.47 -0.79
N TRP A 150 16.94 21.78 -0.61
CA TRP A 150 17.85 22.59 0.20
C TRP A 150 17.15 22.96 1.50
N VAL A 151 17.76 22.58 2.62
CA VAL A 151 17.33 22.90 3.97
C VAL A 151 17.93 24.24 4.37
N ILE A 152 17.08 25.21 4.66
CA ILE A 152 17.45 26.52 5.21
C ILE A 152 17.55 26.38 6.73
N PRO A 153 18.67 26.76 7.36
CA PRO A 153 18.76 26.77 8.83
C PRO A 153 17.77 27.79 9.42
N ALA A 154 17.02 27.40 10.44
CA ALA A 154 16.02 28.25 11.12
C ALA A 154 16.57 29.60 11.66
N SER A 155 17.88 29.73 11.83
CA SER A 155 18.56 30.95 12.29
C SER A 155 18.81 31.98 11.18
N GLY A 156 18.61 31.63 9.90
CA GLY A 156 18.97 32.46 8.73
C GLY A 156 20.48 32.70 8.56
N LYS A 157 21.30 32.27 9.54
CA LYS A 157 22.76 32.33 9.52
C LYS A 157 23.31 30.92 9.34
N GLY A 158 23.61 30.55 8.10
CA GLY A 158 24.27 29.30 7.75
C GLY A 158 24.09 28.93 6.28
N LYS A 159 25.02 28.14 5.74
CA LYS A 159 24.94 27.68 4.34
C LYS A 159 23.77 26.70 4.19
N PRO A 160 22.92 26.83 3.16
CA PRO A 160 21.85 25.87 2.88
C PRO A 160 22.43 24.47 2.70
N ILE A 161 21.73 23.46 3.23
CA ILE A 161 22.22 22.09 3.24
C ILE A 161 21.41 21.26 2.25
N CYS A 162 22.08 20.59 1.32
CA CYS A 162 21.45 19.78 0.28
C CYS A 162 21.18 18.35 0.76
N GLY A 163 20.01 17.81 0.42
CA GLY A 163 19.66 16.41 0.60
C GLY A 163 18.50 15.97 -0.30
N ILE A 164 18.11 14.71 -0.17
CA ILE A 164 17.00 14.11 -0.92
C ILE A 164 15.82 13.93 0.03
N ALA A 165 14.66 14.49 -0.33
CA ALA A 165 13.43 14.27 0.41
C ALA A 165 12.88 12.87 0.08
N PHE A 166 12.78 11.99 1.08
CA PHE A 166 12.43 10.58 0.86
C PHE A 166 11.20 10.09 1.64
N ALA A 167 10.74 10.84 2.64
CA ALA A 167 9.48 10.56 3.33
C ALA A 167 8.84 11.85 3.85
N GLN A 168 7.51 11.86 3.94
CA GLN A 168 6.75 12.95 4.54
C GLN A 168 6.24 12.51 5.92
N GLY A 169 6.52 13.32 6.95
CA GLY A 169 6.02 13.13 8.30
C GLY A 169 4.73 13.90 8.57
N PRO A 170 4.07 13.66 9.71
CA PRO A 170 2.91 14.43 10.15
C PRO A 170 3.24 15.93 10.27
N GLY A 171 2.27 16.80 10.01
CA GLY A 171 2.42 18.25 10.21
C GLY A 171 3.27 18.98 9.16
N CYS A 172 3.24 18.56 7.89
CA CYS A 172 4.03 19.17 6.80
C CYS A 172 5.55 19.14 7.08
N THR A 173 6.04 18.06 7.66
CA THR A 173 7.47 17.82 7.87
C THR A 173 7.98 16.83 6.84
N TRP A 174 9.24 16.96 6.44
CA TRP A 174 9.89 16.07 5.49
C TRP A 174 11.16 15.48 6.09
N TRP A 175 11.36 14.21 5.80
CA TRP A 175 12.61 13.51 6.08
C TRP A 175 13.54 13.69 4.90
N VAL A 176 14.68 14.32 5.17
CA VAL A 176 15.71 14.63 4.19
C VAL A 176 16.95 13.81 4.52
N MET A 177 17.38 13.00 3.57
CA MET A 177 18.61 12.21 3.66
C MET A 177 19.75 12.97 2.98
N ARG A 178 20.86 13.13 3.70
CA ARG A 178 22.06 13.81 3.20
C ARG A 178 23.03 12.84 2.54
N LYS A 179 24.01 13.41 1.82
CA LYS A 179 25.11 12.64 1.20
C LYS A 179 26.00 11.91 2.20
N ASN A 180 26.06 12.35 3.46
CA ASN A 180 26.75 11.69 4.55
C ASN A 180 25.85 10.70 5.33
N GLU A 181 24.75 10.25 4.72
CA GLU A 181 23.76 9.31 5.29
C GLU A 181 23.00 9.84 6.53
N GLU A 182 23.24 11.09 6.92
CA GLU A 182 22.53 11.73 8.02
C GLU A 182 21.09 12.06 7.61
N VAL A 183 20.13 11.61 8.42
CA VAL A 183 18.70 11.83 8.22
C VAL A 183 18.21 12.91 9.17
N ARG A 184 17.50 13.92 8.65
CA ARG A 184 16.88 14.97 9.46
C ARG A 184 15.42 15.16 9.10
N CYS A 185 14.61 15.44 10.12
CA CYS A 185 13.24 15.91 9.98
C CYS A 185 13.25 17.45 9.87
N VAL A 186 12.64 17.99 8.82
CA VAL A 186 12.67 19.42 8.49
C VAL A 186 11.25 19.90 8.12
N PRO A 187 10.76 21.02 8.69
CA PRO A 187 9.50 21.62 8.27
C PRO A 187 9.51 22.01 6.79
N GLU A 188 8.40 21.86 6.07
CA GLU A 188 8.29 22.22 4.65
C GLU A 188 8.61 23.70 4.38
N GLY A 189 8.32 24.60 5.33
CA GLY A 189 8.66 26.03 5.22
C GLY A 189 10.17 26.31 5.16
N ASP A 190 10.99 25.37 5.63
CA ASP A 190 12.45 25.48 5.63
C ASP A 190 13.09 24.77 4.43
N LEU A 191 12.28 24.27 3.47
CA LEU A 191 12.74 23.52 2.30
C LEU A 191 12.57 24.33 1.02
N VAL A 192 13.62 24.35 0.21
CA VAL A 192 13.59 24.89 -1.15
C VAL A 192 13.92 23.78 -2.13
N LEU A 193 13.05 23.57 -3.12
CA LEU A 193 13.32 22.67 -4.24
C LEU A 193 14.54 23.18 -5.01
N GLY A 194 15.55 22.33 -5.17
CA GLY A 194 16.64 22.63 -6.10
C GLY A 194 16.08 22.61 -7.52
N GLU A 195 15.94 23.77 -8.15
CA GLU A 195 15.85 23.81 -9.60
C GLU A 195 17.19 23.33 -10.14
N ASN A 196 17.16 22.31 -11.00
CA ASN A 196 18.31 21.92 -11.79
C ASN A 196 18.66 23.11 -12.69
N SER A 197 19.54 23.99 -12.22
CA SER A 197 20.39 24.75 -13.13
C SER A 197 21.21 23.72 -13.91
N GLN A 198 21.07 23.78 -15.23
CA GLN A 198 21.67 22.89 -16.23
C GLN A 198 23.16 22.59 -15.99
#